data_AF-A0A2A5QR69-F1
#
_entry.id   AF-A0A2A5QR69-F1
#
_cell.length_a   1.000
_cell.length_b   1.000
_cell.length_c   1.000
_cell.angle_alpha   90.00
_cell.angle_beta   90.00
_cell.angle_gamma   90.00
#
_symmetry.space_group_name_H-M   'P 1'
#
loop_
_entity.id
_entity.type
_entity.pdbx_description
1 polymer ?
#
loop_
_entity_poly.entity_id
_entity_poly.type
_entity_poly.pdbx_seq_one_letter_code
_entity_poly.pdbx_strand_id
1 'polypeptide(L)'
;MSKDEPDVRPEDALQVAQRALSKVNDLERDLGYLREEYDDLTDDVTALELRLSEIDDERPYDGLTLNEKIGKVREHAFRRASDGHGKAALDYNDIMWSVFDGEPGAKHCYKLMRKAAEARGFEVGKQDGSKKLLVDAAEAKRGAAFFPENKTASEGVN
;
A
#
# COMPACT_ATOMS: atom_id res chain seq x y z
N MET A 1 37.00 52.45 26.07
CA MET A 1 35.72 52.01 26.65
C MET A 1 34.84 51.53 25.49
N SER A 2 35.06 50.31 24.98
CA SER A 2 34.16 49.73 23.97
C SER A 2 32.93 49.23 24.71
N LYS A 3 31.79 49.86 24.47
CA LYS A 3 30.49 49.30 24.89
C LYS A 3 30.28 48.05 24.05
N ASP A 4 30.18 46.90 24.72
CA ASP A 4 29.54 45.70 24.17
C ASP A 4 28.11 46.10 23.79
N GLU A 5 27.90 46.44 22.52
CA GLU A 5 26.56 46.42 21.94
C GLU A 5 26.20 44.94 21.73
N PRO A 6 25.01 44.50 22.19
CA PRO A 6 24.59 43.12 21.97
C PRO A 6 24.51 42.85 20.46
N ASP A 7 25.13 41.75 20.03
CA ASP A 7 25.21 41.27 18.63
C ASP A 7 23.82 41.07 17.97
N VAL A 8 22.76 41.05 18.79
CA VAL A 8 21.36 40.97 18.35
C VAL A 8 20.54 41.97 19.15
N ARG A 9 19.74 42.79 18.46
CA ARG A 9 18.85 43.74 19.14
C ARG A 9 17.65 42.98 19.74
N PRO A 10 17.12 43.42 20.89
CA PRO A 10 15.97 42.78 21.52
C PRO A 10 14.75 42.62 20.59
N GLU A 11 14.55 43.55 19.67
CA GLU A 11 13.48 43.52 18.67
C GLU A 11 13.65 42.36 17.68
N ASP A 12 14.89 42.11 17.25
CA ASP A 12 15.22 41.02 16.32
C ASP A 12 15.02 39.65 17.01
N ALA A 13 15.38 39.54 18.29
CA ALA A 13 15.13 38.34 19.10
C ALA A 13 13.63 38.07 19.30
N LEU A 14 12.83 39.11 19.55
CA LEU A 14 11.39 39.01 19.70
C LEU A 14 10.70 38.60 18.39
N GLN A 15 11.14 39.14 17.26
CA GLN A 15 10.63 38.75 15.94
C GLN A 15 10.92 37.29 15.62
N VAL A 16 12.12 36.80 15.94
CA VAL A 16 12.48 35.37 15.79
C VAL A 16 11.62 34.50 16.69
N ALA A 17 11.42 34.89 17.96
CA ALA A 17 10.58 34.16 18.90
C ALA A 17 9.11 34.07 18.44
N GLN A 18 8.55 35.17 17.91
CA GLN A 18 7.19 35.19 17.35
C GLN A 18 7.06 34.28 16.13
N ARG A 19 8.05 34.29 15.23
CA ARG A 19 8.07 33.41 14.06
C ARG A 19 8.20 31.94 14.47
N ALA A 20 9.02 31.64 15.46
CA ALA A 20 9.17 30.30 16.01
C ALA A 20 7.85 29.82 16.63
N LEU A 21 7.19 30.65 17.45
CA LEU A 21 5.90 30.33 18.06
C LEU A 21 4.82 30.09 17.00
N SER A 22 4.74 30.93 15.96
CA SER A 22 3.79 30.72 14.86
C SER A 22 4.03 29.36 14.17
N LYS A 23 5.30 29.02 13.89
CA LYS A 23 5.65 27.74 13.28
C LYS A 23 5.29 26.55 14.18
N VAL A 24 5.46 26.69 15.50
CA VAL A 24 5.06 25.65 16.46
C VAL A 24 3.55 25.46 16.43
N ASN A 25 2.76 26.54 16.46
CA ASN A 25 1.31 26.46 16.39
C ASN A 25 0.82 25.81 15.08
N ASP A 26 1.49 26.10 13.96
CA ASP A 26 1.18 25.46 12.67
C ASP A 26 1.49 23.96 12.71
N LEU A 27 2.65 23.58 13.25
CA LEU A 27 3.03 22.17 13.42
C LEU A 27 2.11 21.41 14.37
N GLU A 28 1.67 22.03 15.47
CA GLU A 28 0.71 21.44 16.40
C GLU A 28 -0.63 21.17 15.73
N ARG A 29 -1.05 22.07 14.84
CA ARG A 29 -2.26 21.88 14.04
C ARG A 29 -2.11 20.72 13.06
N ASP A 30 -0.99 20.67 12.32
CA ASP A 30 -0.71 19.59 11.38
C ASP A 30 -0.64 18.22 12.08
N LEU A 31 -0.04 18.16 13.28
CA LEU A 31 -0.02 16.97 14.12
C LEU A 31 -1.43 16.56 14.58
N GLY A 32 -2.30 17.53 14.87
CA GLY A 32 -3.70 17.28 15.17
C GLY A 32 -4.41 16.59 14.00
N TYR A 33 -4.29 17.15 12.79
CA TYR A 33 -4.89 16.57 11.59
C TYR A 33 -4.35 15.17 11.28
N LEU A 34 -3.03 14.98 11.37
CA LEU A 34 -2.42 13.69 11.06
C LEU A 34 -2.82 12.60 12.06
N ARG A 35 -3.04 12.98 13.33
CA ARG A 35 -3.52 12.06 14.36
C ARG A 35 -4.97 11.63 14.11
N GLU A 36 -5.83 12.57 13.73
CA GLU A 36 -7.23 12.27 13.37
C GLU A 36 -7.28 11.33 12.16
N GLU A 37 -6.53 11.61 11.09
CA GLU A 37 -6.45 10.74 9.91
C GLU A 37 -5.88 9.35 10.25
N TYR A 38 -4.92 9.27 11.18
CA TYR A 38 -4.38 7.99 11.65
C TYR A 38 -5.40 7.16 12.43
N ASP A 39 -6.17 7.80 13.30
CA ASP A 39 -7.22 7.15 14.09
C ASP A 39 -8.32 6.62 13.14
N ASP A 40 -8.81 7.44 12.20
CA ASP A 40 -9.79 7.04 11.18
C ASP A 40 -9.30 5.84 10.33
N LEU A 41 -8.05 5.92 9.86
CA LEU A 41 -7.47 4.84 9.06
C LEU A 41 -7.30 3.54 9.86
N THR A 42 -6.99 3.65 11.16
CA THR A 42 -6.86 2.50 12.06
C THR A 42 -8.21 1.84 12.31
N ASP A 43 -9.28 2.64 12.48
CA ASP A 43 -10.65 2.15 12.63
C ASP A 43 -11.11 1.41 11.35
N ASP A 44 -10.87 1.99 10.17
CA ASP A 44 -11.18 1.36 8.89
C ASP A 44 -10.43 0.03 8.69
N VAL A 45 -9.13 0.01 8.99
CA VAL A 45 -8.32 -1.22 8.92
C VAL A 45 -8.87 -2.26 9.89
N THR A 46 -9.19 -1.88 11.13
CA THR A 46 -9.75 -2.80 12.12
C THR A 46 -11.09 -3.38 11.66
N ALA A 47 -11.97 -2.57 11.10
CA ALA A 47 -13.25 -3.04 10.55
C ALA A 47 -13.06 -4.04 9.39
N LEU A 48 -12.11 -3.77 8.51
CA LEU A 48 -11.76 -4.66 7.40
C LEU A 48 -11.12 -5.97 7.90
N GLU A 49 -10.22 -5.90 8.87
CA GLU A 49 -9.58 -7.07 9.48
C GLU A 49 -10.60 -7.96 10.19
N LEU A 50 -11.55 -7.38 10.95
CA LEU A 50 -12.63 -8.14 11.59
C LEU A 50 -13.49 -8.87 10.55
N ARG A 51 -13.86 -8.20 9.46
CA ARG A 51 -14.61 -8.83 8.36
C ARG A 51 -13.80 -9.92 7.66
N LEU A 52 -12.50 -9.71 7.48
CA LEU A 52 -11.60 -10.71 6.87
C LEU A 52 -11.37 -11.90 7.79
N SER A 53 -11.35 -11.72 9.11
CA SER A 53 -11.14 -12.79 10.09
C SER A 53 -12.23 -13.87 10.08
N GLU A 54 -13.41 -13.56 9.56
CA GLU A 54 -14.49 -14.53 9.32
C GLU A 54 -14.22 -15.41 8.09
N ILE A 55 -13.29 -15.00 7.22
CA ILE A 55 -12.85 -15.75 6.06
C ILE A 55 -11.65 -16.58 6.48
N ASP A 56 -11.74 -17.90 6.32
CA ASP A 56 -10.61 -18.80 6.52
C ASP A 56 -9.51 -18.48 5.48
N ASP A 57 -8.51 -17.72 5.92
CA ASP A 57 -7.36 -17.27 5.13
C ASP A 57 -6.29 -18.36 4.91
N GLU A 58 -6.38 -19.44 5.70
CA GLU A 58 -5.50 -20.62 5.64
C GLU A 58 -6.07 -21.75 4.76
N ARG A 59 -7.17 -21.48 4.03
CA ARG A 59 -7.73 -22.45 3.09
C ARG A 59 -6.65 -22.97 2.13
N PRO A 60 -6.58 -24.30 1.94
CA PRO A 60 -5.59 -24.91 1.05
C PRO A 60 -5.78 -24.42 -0.39
N TYR A 61 -4.71 -24.48 -1.19
CA TYR A 61 -4.70 -24.00 -2.58
C TYR A 61 -5.90 -24.47 -3.40
N ASP A 62 -6.33 -25.72 -3.23
CA ASP A 62 -7.47 -26.30 -3.96
C ASP A 62 -8.83 -25.73 -3.53
N GLY A 63 -8.93 -25.22 -2.30
CA GLY A 63 -10.13 -24.57 -1.77
C GLY A 63 -10.27 -23.10 -2.21
N LEU A 64 -9.23 -22.52 -2.82
CA LEU A 64 -9.26 -21.14 -3.29
C LEU A 64 -9.90 -21.04 -4.67
N THR A 65 -10.81 -20.08 -4.82
CA THR A 65 -11.32 -19.64 -6.12
C THR A 65 -10.22 -18.96 -6.93
N LEU A 66 -10.45 -18.83 -8.25
CA LEU A 66 -9.50 -18.15 -9.13
C LEU A 66 -9.26 -16.69 -8.71
N ASN A 67 -10.30 -15.99 -8.26
CA ASN A 67 -10.18 -14.59 -7.84
C ASN A 67 -9.37 -14.45 -6.55
N GLU A 68 -9.55 -15.34 -5.59
CA GLU A 68 -8.73 -15.37 -4.36
C GLU A 68 -7.27 -15.66 -4.68
N LYS A 69 -6.99 -16.60 -5.61
CA LYS A 69 -5.63 -16.86 -6.10
C LYS A 69 -5.02 -15.62 -6.75
N ILE A 70 -5.78 -14.89 -7.56
CA ILE A 70 -5.32 -13.63 -8.16
C ILE A 70 -5.06 -12.57 -7.07
N GLY A 71 -5.93 -12.51 -6.06
CA GLY A 71 -5.79 -11.65 -4.89
C GLY A 71 -4.49 -11.89 -4.15
N LYS A 72 -4.22 -13.14 -3.73
CA LYS A 72 -2.97 -13.52 -3.03
C LYS A 72 -1.72 -13.19 -3.85
N VAL A 73 -1.74 -13.38 -5.17
CA VAL A 73 -0.61 -12.98 -6.04
C VAL A 73 -0.41 -11.46 -6.05
N ARG A 74 -1.48 -10.67 -6.18
CA ARG A 74 -1.38 -9.20 -6.15
C ARG A 74 -0.91 -8.69 -4.80
N GLU A 75 -1.44 -9.25 -3.73
CA GLU A 75 -1.09 -8.91 -2.35
C GLU A 75 0.40 -9.18 -2.09
N HIS A 76 0.89 -10.38 -2.39
CA HIS A 76 2.31 -10.73 -2.23
C HIS A 76 3.20 -9.82 -3.07
N ALA A 77 2.82 -9.55 -4.32
CA ALA A 77 3.60 -8.71 -5.22
C ALA A 77 3.63 -7.23 -4.77
N PHE A 78 2.51 -6.72 -4.26
CA PHE A 78 2.41 -5.39 -3.67
C PHE A 78 3.26 -5.29 -2.39
N ARG A 79 3.16 -6.27 -1.48
CA ARG A 79 3.97 -6.30 -0.24
C ARG A 79 5.46 -6.27 -0.58
N ARG A 80 5.90 -7.13 -1.51
CA ARG A 80 7.29 -7.16 -1.99
C ARG A 80 7.74 -5.84 -2.62
N ALA A 81 6.87 -5.14 -3.35
CA ALA A 81 7.18 -3.83 -3.90
C ALA A 81 7.27 -2.74 -2.82
N SER A 82 6.36 -2.77 -1.85
CA SER A 82 6.28 -1.83 -0.72
C SER A 82 7.44 -1.96 0.25
N ASP A 83 7.88 -3.18 0.55
CA ASP A 83 9.05 -3.46 1.41
C ASP A 83 10.38 -3.09 0.73
N GLY A 84 10.36 -2.94 -0.60
CA GLY A 84 11.52 -2.57 -1.41
C GLY A 84 11.54 -1.08 -1.78
N HIS A 85 11.79 -0.80 -3.06
CA HIS A 85 11.89 0.57 -3.60
C HIS A 85 10.61 1.03 -4.32
N GLY A 86 9.45 0.50 -3.92
CA GLY A 86 8.16 0.78 -4.54
C GLY A 86 7.90 0.03 -5.85
N LYS A 87 8.82 -0.85 -6.28
CA LYS A 87 8.65 -1.71 -7.47
C LYS A 87 9.11 -3.13 -7.18
N ALA A 88 8.44 -4.10 -7.80
CA ALA A 88 8.83 -5.51 -7.74
C ALA A 88 8.59 -6.23 -9.08
N ALA A 89 9.26 -7.36 -9.26
CA ALA A 89 9.06 -8.27 -10.36
C ALA A 89 8.98 -9.71 -9.83
N LEU A 90 7.92 -10.43 -10.16
CA LEU A 90 7.71 -11.83 -9.76
C LEU A 90 7.77 -12.75 -10.98
N ASP A 91 8.57 -13.81 -10.93
CA ASP A 91 8.46 -14.91 -11.90
C ASP A 91 7.52 -16.02 -11.41
N TYR A 92 7.48 -17.10 -12.21
CA TYR A 92 6.62 -18.23 -11.93
C TYR A 92 7.09 -19.00 -10.71
N ASN A 93 8.39 -18.98 -10.37
CA ASN A 93 8.91 -19.61 -9.16
C ASN A 93 8.50 -18.81 -7.93
N ASP A 94 8.55 -17.48 -8.00
CA ASP A 94 8.05 -16.62 -6.92
C ASP A 94 6.56 -16.90 -6.66
N ILE A 95 5.73 -17.01 -7.71
CA ILE A 95 4.31 -17.34 -7.54
C ILE A 95 4.13 -18.77 -7.02
N MET A 96 4.87 -19.73 -7.55
CA MET A 96 4.71 -21.13 -7.20
C MET A 96 5.10 -21.37 -5.74
N TRP A 97 6.29 -20.95 -5.34
CA TRP A 97 6.86 -21.28 -4.03
C TRP A 97 6.57 -20.25 -2.96
N SER A 98 6.55 -18.96 -3.29
CA SER A 98 6.42 -17.89 -2.28
C SER A 98 4.97 -17.47 -2.03
N VAL A 99 4.04 -17.80 -2.95
CA VAL A 99 2.60 -17.48 -2.80
C VAL A 99 1.75 -18.71 -2.51
N PHE A 100 2.13 -19.87 -3.04
CA PHE A 100 1.29 -21.08 -3.00
C PHE A 100 2.07 -22.36 -2.66
N ASP A 101 3.26 -22.25 -2.08
CA ASP A 101 4.01 -23.38 -1.51
C ASP A 101 4.25 -24.59 -2.46
N GLY A 102 4.31 -24.36 -3.77
CA GLY A 102 4.59 -25.38 -4.77
C GLY A 102 3.37 -25.99 -5.46
N GLU A 103 2.16 -25.68 -4.99
CA GLU A 103 0.91 -26.29 -5.47
C GLU A 103 0.58 -26.01 -6.96
N PRO A 104 0.63 -24.77 -7.48
CA PRO A 104 0.29 -24.50 -8.87
C PRO A 104 1.39 -24.94 -9.85
N GLY A 105 1.01 -25.67 -10.89
CA GLY A 105 1.90 -25.91 -12.02
C GLY A 105 2.23 -24.63 -12.82
N ALA A 106 3.40 -24.61 -13.48
CA ALA A 106 3.94 -23.43 -14.19
C ALA A 106 2.95 -22.75 -15.17
N LYS A 107 2.17 -23.53 -15.93
CA LYS A 107 1.14 -22.99 -16.85
C LYS A 107 0.08 -22.17 -16.10
N HIS A 108 -0.29 -22.61 -14.90
CA HIS A 108 -1.24 -21.92 -14.05
C HIS A 108 -0.62 -20.64 -13.46
N CYS A 109 0.64 -20.66 -13.03
CA CYS A 109 1.34 -19.44 -12.59
C CYS A 109 1.31 -18.35 -13.67
N TYR A 110 1.61 -18.68 -14.93
CA TYR A 110 1.51 -17.71 -16.03
C TYR A 110 0.09 -17.22 -16.30
N LYS A 111 -0.95 -18.04 -16.02
CA LYS A 111 -2.34 -17.60 -16.09
C LYS A 111 -2.63 -16.59 -14.98
N LEU A 112 -2.20 -16.87 -13.75
CA LEU A 112 -2.36 -15.98 -12.60
C LEU A 112 -1.64 -14.65 -12.83
N MET A 113 -0.41 -14.64 -13.36
CA MET A 113 0.28 -13.39 -13.71
C MET A 113 -0.53 -12.51 -14.66
N ARG A 114 -1.04 -13.09 -15.76
CA ARG A 114 -1.82 -12.34 -16.76
C ARG A 114 -3.09 -11.76 -16.15
N LYS A 115 -3.76 -12.53 -15.29
CA LYS A 115 -4.97 -12.10 -14.60
C LYS A 115 -4.68 -11.04 -13.54
N ALA A 116 -3.57 -11.18 -12.81
CA ALA A 116 -3.13 -10.19 -11.84
C ALA A 116 -2.86 -8.83 -12.52
N ALA A 117 -2.21 -8.85 -13.68
CA ALA A 117 -1.92 -7.66 -14.50
C ALA A 117 -3.15 -6.94 -15.08
N GLU A 118 -4.37 -7.47 -14.91
CA GLU A 118 -5.59 -6.73 -15.28
C GLU A 118 -5.89 -5.58 -14.30
N ALA A 119 -5.25 -5.54 -13.12
CA ALA A 119 -5.38 -4.44 -12.17
C ALA A 119 -4.37 -3.32 -12.43
N ARG A 120 -4.77 -2.09 -12.08
CA ARG A 120 -3.89 -0.92 -12.14
C ARG A 120 -2.63 -1.13 -11.29
N GLY A 121 -1.48 -0.75 -11.82
CA GLY A 121 -0.18 -0.90 -11.16
C GLY A 121 0.46 -2.28 -11.31
N PHE A 122 -0.18 -3.20 -12.03
CA PHE A 122 0.35 -4.53 -12.34
C PHE A 122 0.49 -4.70 -13.86
N GLU A 123 1.60 -5.26 -14.33
CA GLU A 123 1.86 -5.48 -15.75
C GLU A 123 2.58 -6.82 -15.98
N VAL A 124 2.29 -7.52 -17.08
CA VAL A 124 3.14 -8.64 -17.52
C VAL A 124 4.22 -8.11 -18.44
N GLY A 125 5.46 -8.10 -17.95
CA GLY A 125 6.64 -7.69 -18.70
C GLY A 125 7.64 -8.81 -18.94
N LYS A 126 8.78 -8.45 -19.52
CA LYS A 126 9.99 -9.28 -19.56
C LYS A 126 11.10 -8.57 -18.82
N GLN A 127 11.79 -9.29 -17.94
CA GLN A 127 13.00 -8.85 -17.26
C GLN A 127 13.98 -10.02 -17.21
N ASP A 128 15.25 -9.75 -17.51
CA ASP A 128 16.32 -10.75 -17.56
C ASP A 128 15.97 -11.94 -18.48
N GLY A 129 15.29 -11.67 -19.59
CA GLY A 129 14.86 -12.67 -20.58
C GLY A 129 13.66 -13.52 -20.17
N SER A 130 13.17 -13.40 -18.93
CA SER A 130 12.05 -14.18 -18.40
C SER A 130 10.77 -13.35 -18.27
N LYS A 131 9.60 -13.99 -18.39
CA LYS A 131 8.31 -13.33 -18.19
C LYS A 131 8.09 -13.09 -16.70
N LYS A 132 7.77 -11.85 -16.33
CA LYS A 132 7.56 -11.41 -14.95
C LYS A 132 6.23 -10.67 -14.82
N LEU A 133 5.63 -10.73 -13.63
CA LEU A 133 4.63 -9.77 -13.18
C LEU A 133 5.37 -8.58 -12.55
N LEU A 134 5.33 -7.43 -13.21
CA LEU A 134 5.89 -6.17 -12.74
C LEU A 134 4.84 -5.43 -11.92
N VAL A 135 5.26 -4.83 -10.82
CA VAL A 135 4.38 -4.09 -9.91
C VAL A 135 4.98 -2.73 -9.59
N ASP A 136 4.14 -1.70 -9.63
CA ASP A 136 4.39 -0.37 -9.09
C ASP A 136 3.45 -0.14 -7.91
N ALA A 137 4.01 -0.06 -6.70
CA ALA A 137 3.24 0.04 -5.46
C ALA A 137 2.40 1.32 -5.40
N ALA A 138 2.90 2.43 -5.95
CA ALA A 138 2.17 3.70 -5.92
C ALA A 138 0.94 3.68 -6.84
N GLU A 139 1.08 3.10 -8.04
CA GLU A 139 -0.06 2.90 -8.95
C GLU A 139 -1.03 1.83 -8.44
N ALA A 140 -0.52 0.75 -7.83
CA ALA A 140 -1.35 -0.30 -7.24
C ALA A 140 -2.18 0.22 -6.07
N LYS A 141 -1.58 1.01 -5.17
CA LYS A 141 -2.28 1.66 -4.04
C LYS A 141 -3.37 2.61 -4.55
N ARG A 142 -3.09 3.40 -5.59
CA ARG A 142 -4.10 4.26 -6.24
C ARG A 142 -5.21 3.41 -6.87
N GLY A 143 -4.88 2.30 -7.52
CA GLY A 143 -5.87 1.34 -8.01
C GLY A 143 -6.82 0.85 -6.91
N ALA A 144 -6.30 0.40 -5.78
CA ALA A 144 -7.12 -0.04 -4.65
C ALA A 144 -8.03 1.08 -4.12
N ALA A 145 -7.50 2.31 -3.97
CA ALA A 145 -8.26 3.45 -3.45
C ALA A 145 -9.42 3.91 -4.36
N PHE A 146 -9.31 3.69 -5.68
CA PHE A 146 -10.34 4.09 -6.65
C PHE A 146 -11.28 2.95 -7.10
N PHE A 147 -11.05 1.71 -6.65
CA PHE A 147 -11.94 0.57 -6.88
C PHE A 147 -12.45 -0.04 -5.56
N PRO A 148 -13.16 0.70 -4.68
CA PRO A 148 -13.68 0.11 -3.44
C PRO A 148 -14.74 -0.96 -3.71
N GLU A 149 -15.47 -0.92 -4.84
CA GLU A 149 -16.61 -1.82 -5.05
C GLU A 149 -16.85 -2.19 -6.52
N ASN A 150 -16.64 -3.48 -6.81
CA ASN A 150 -17.52 -4.22 -7.73
C ASN A 150 -18.43 -5.14 -6.89
N LYS A 151 -19.07 -4.60 -5.85
CA LYS A 151 -20.06 -5.32 -5.03
C LYS A 151 -21.30 -4.48 -4.66
N THR A 152 -21.73 -3.60 -5.55
CA THR A 152 -23.10 -3.06 -5.56
C THR A 152 -23.97 -3.69 -6.67
N ALA A 153 -23.48 -4.73 -7.36
CA ALA A 153 -24.19 -5.41 -8.44
C ALA A 153 -24.46 -6.89 -8.13
N SER A 154 -25.18 -7.21 -7.05
CA SER A 154 -25.93 -8.48 -6.89
C SER A 154 -26.70 -8.54 -5.54
N GLU A 155 -27.55 -7.55 -5.27
CA GLU A 155 -28.77 -7.75 -4.46
C GLU A 155 -29.87 -7.16 -5.33
N GLY A 156 -30.60 -7.93 -6.12
CA GLY A 156 -31.58 -8.89 -5.67
C GLY A 156 -32.89 -8.51 -6.36
N VAL A 157 -33.11 -9.05 -7.56
CA VAL A 157 -34.44 -9.09 -8.19
C VAL A 157 -35.30 -10.01 -7.32
N ASN A 158 -36.27 -9.42 -6.61
CA ASN A 158 -37.65 -9.90 -6.49
C ASN A 158 -38.51 -8.84 -5.80
#